data_AF-A0A1B9F4L9-F1
#
_entry.id   AF-A0A1B9F4L9-F1
#
_cell.length_a   1.000
_cell.length_b   1.000
_cell.length_c   1.000
_cell.angle_alpha   90.00
_cell.angle_beta   90.00
_cell.angle_gamma   90.00
#
_symmetry.space_group_name_H-M   'P 1'
#
loop_
_entity.id
_entity.type
_entity.pdbx_description
1 polymer ?
#
loop_
_entity_poly.entity_id
_entity_poly.type
_entity_poly.pdbx_seq_one_letter_code
_entity_poly.pdbx_strand_id
1 'polypeptide(L)'
;MAIKSDKFFIEKQPYYKPQANEIDIATAAYEHNLPLLLKGPTGCGKTRFMEYMAWRLERPLITVSCHDDLTTSDLVGRYLIRSGETVWIDGPLALAVKAGGICYLDEIVEARKDTTVVIHPLADDRRTLPIEKRGEILTAPKEFMLAISYNPGYQSVLKDLKPSTRQRFVAIEFSYPEPELEAEIVAHESGIDETLAKSIPCVPWTPYTKPEGTGPSGGCKHEIAHPCRKVDTRRN
;
A
#
# COMPACT_ATOMS: atom_id res chain seq x y z
N MET A 1 9.53 -19.89 19.98
CA MET A 1 9.95 -20.29 18.62
C MET A 1 9.79 -19.08 17.74
N ALA A 2 10.89 -18.38 17.44
CA ALA A 2 10.88 -17.20 16.59
C ALA A 2 10.31 -17.58 15.21
N ILE A 3 9.45 -16.73 14.64
CA ILE A 3 9.05 -16.90 13.25
C ILE A 3 10.33 -16.78 12.42
N LYS A 4 10.72 -17.84 11.72
CA LYS A 4 11.90 -17.82 10.84
C LYS A 4 11.63 -16.78 9.75
N SER A 5 12.45 -15.73 9.73
CA SER A 5 12.43 -14.64 8.74
C SER A 5 12.47 -15.15 7.30
N ASP A 6 13.07 -16.31 7.08
CA ASP A 6 13.20 -17.00 5.79
C ASP A 6 11.86 -17.17 5.06
N LYS A 7 10.74 -17.27 5.78
CA LYS A 7 9.40 -17.43 5.19
C LYS A 7 8.86 -16.17 4.50
N PHE A 8 9.46 -15.01 4.76
CA PHE A 8 8.99 -13.73 4.24
C PHE A 8 9.81 -13.24 3.04
N PHE A 9 10.82 -14.02 2.60
CA PHE A 9 11.57 -13.71 1.39
C PHE A 9 10.76 -14.07 0.15
N ILE A 10 10.83 -13.19 -0.84
CA ILE A 10 10.27 -13.44 -2.16
C ILE A 10 11.40 -13.96 -3.03
N GLU A 11 11.38 -15.26 -3.36
CA GLU A 11 12.48 -15.91 -4.09
C GLU A 11 12.41 -15.66 -5.60
N LYS A 12 11.19 -15.62 -6.15
CA LYS A 12 10.94 -15.43 -7.58
C LYS A 12 10.60 -13.99 -7.84
N GLN A 13 11.19 -13.41 -8.89
CA GLN A 13 10.87 -12.07 -9.34
C GLN A 13 9.35 -11.95 -9.60
N PRO A 14 8.63 -11.12 -8.83
CA PRO A 14 7.23 -10.85 -9.13
C PRO A 14 7.16 -9.99 -10.40
N TYR A 15 6.17 -10.27 -11.24
CA TYR A 15 5.95 -9.46 -12.42
C TYR A 15 5.48 -8.06 -12.02
N TYR A 16 6.29 -7.06 -12.34
CA TYR A 16 5.99 -5.66 -12.09
C TYR A 16 6.50 -4.84 -13.27
N LYS A 17 5.64 -3.96 -13.77
CA LYS A 17 5.96 -3.05 -14.87
C LYS A 17 6.05 -1.62 -14.33
N PRO A 18 7.23 -0.98 -14.41
CA PRO A 18 7.38 0.39 -13.96
C PRO A 18 6.55 1.34 -14.83
N GLN A 19 5.89 2.30 -14.20
CA GLN A 19 5.15 3.36 -14.89
C GLN A 19 5.97 4.65 -15.02
N ALA A 20 6.84 4.93 -14.05
CA ALA A 20 7.69 6.11 -13.99
C ALA A 20 9.02 5.77 -13.28
N ASN A 21 9.46 6.63 -12.36
CA ASN A 21 10.70 6.51 -11.60
C ASN A 21 10.46 5.97 -10.17
N GLU A 22 9.34 5.29 -9.90
CA GLU A 22 8.98 4.83 -8.56
C GLU A 22 10.00 3.86 -7.97
N ILE A 23 10.66 3.04 -8.80
CA ILE A 23 11.69 2.12 -8.33
C ILE A 23 12.95 2.87 -7.90
N ASP A 24 13.34 3.90 -8.63
CA ASP A 24 14.52 4.71 -8.29
C ASP A 24 14.28 5.49 -7.00
N ILE A 25 13.09 6.08 -6.85
CA ILE A 25 12.69 6.78 -5.62
C ILE A 25 12.69 5.82 -4.42
N ALA A 26 12.11 4.63 -4.57
CA ALA A 26 12.07 3.66 -3.47
C ALA A 26 13.45 3.09 -3.13
N THR A 27 14.31 2.89 -4.13
CA THR A 27 15.70 2.46 -3.90
C THR A 27 16.48 3.54 -3.14
N ALA A 28 16.39 4.80 -3.56
CA ALA A 28 17.02 5.92 -2.86
C ALA A 28 16.47 6.09 -1.43
N ALA A 29 15.16 5.96 -1.24
CA ALA A 29 14.55 6.01 0.09
C ALA A 29 15.08 4.89 0.99
N TYR A 30 15.22 3.67 0.47
CA TYR A 30 15.81 2.54 1.20
C TYR A 30 17.25 2.82 1.63
N GLU A 31 18.10 3.27 0.71
CA GLU A 31 19.52 3.59 0.96
C GLU A 31 19.69 4.69 2.01
N HIS A 32 18.77 5.67 2.03
CA HIS A 32 18.77 6.78 2.99
C HIS A 32 17.90 6.52 4.23
N ASN A 33 17.37 5.30 4.39
CA ASN A 33 16.56 4.90 5.54
C ASN A 33 15.29 5.74 5.74
N LEU A 34 14.72 6.23 4.64
CA LEU A 34 13.51 7.03 4.62
C LEU A 34 12.30 6.11 4.44
N PRO A 35 11.22 6.30 5.22
CA PRO A 35 10.04 5.47 5.09
C PRO A 35 9.20 5.91 3.87
N LEU A 36 8.48 4.95 3.28
CA LEU A 36 7.72 5.14 2.05
C LEU A 36 6.21 5.27 2.29
N LEU A 37 5.58 6.18 1.58
CA LEU A 37 4.13 6.34 1.53
C LEU A 37 3.65 6.16 0.09
N LEU A 38 2.94 5.07 -0.17
CA LEU A 38 2.32 4.79 -1.46
C LEU A 38 0.89 5.32 -1.51
N LYS A 39 0.59 6.19 -2.45
CA LYS A 39 -0.76 6.74 -2.67
C LYS A 39 -1.25 6.33 -4.03
N GLY A 40 -2.54 6.00 -4.15
CA GLY A 40 -3.14 5.70 -5.45
C GLY A 40 -4.42 4.89 -5.31
N PRO A 41 -5.22 4.74 -6.36
CA PRO A 41 -6.49 4.01 -6.29
C PRO A 41 -6.28 2.50 -6.01
N THR A 42 -7.34 1.80 -5.64
CA THR A 42 -7.28 0.32 -5.51
C THR A 42 -6.89 -0.32 -6.84
N GLY A 43 -6.13 -1.41 -6.80
CA GLY A 43 -5.77 -2.16 -8.01
C GLY A 43 -4.69 -1.54 -8.92
N CYS A 44 -4.07 -0.40 -8.58
CA CYS A 44 -3.01 0.20 -9.39
C CYS A 44 -1.60 -0.40 -9.21
N GLY A 45 -1.47 -1.52 -8.47
CA GLY A 45 -0.20 -2.24 -8.34
C GLY A 45 0.67 -1.90 -7.12
N LYS A 46 0.20 -1.11 -6.14
CA LYS A 46 0.98 -0.76 -4.92
C LYS A 46 1.54 -1.97 -4.16
N THR A 47 0.72 -2.98 -3.91
CA THR A 47 1.14 -4.19 -3.19
C THR A 47 2.17 -4.99 -4.01
N ARG A 48 1.93 -5.14 -5.32
CA ARG A 48 2.87 -5.80 -6.24
C ARG A 48 4.20 -5.05 -6.35
N PHE A 49 4.17 -3.71 -6.31
CA PHE A 49 5.37 -2.89 -6.24
C PHE A 49 6.20 -3.18 -4.98
N MET A 50 5.56 -3.29 -3.81
CA MET A 50 6.28 -3.63 -2.58
C MET A 50 6.87 -5.05 -2.61
N GLU A 51 6.16 -6.01 -3.21
CA GLU A 51 6.69 -7.35 -3.46
C GLU A 51 7.93 -7.30 -4.37
N TYR A 52 7.86 -6.52 -5.46
CA TYR A 52 8.98 -6.32 -6.37
C TYR A 52 10.18 -5.67 -5.69
N MET A 53 9.96 -4.63 -4.88
CA MET A 53 11.02 -3.97 -4.11
C MET A 53 11.63 -4.90 -3.07
N ALA A 54 10.83 -5.73 -2.39
CA ALA A 54 11.34 -6.70 -1.44
C ALA A 54 12.22 -7.77 -2.08
N TRP A 55 11.79 -8.31 -3.23
CA TRP A 55 12.60 -9.21 -4.04
C TRP A 55 13.90 -8.53 -4.50
N ARG A 56 13.81 -7.32 -5.07
CA ARG A 56 14.95 -6.58 -5.61
C ARG A 56 15.98 -6.19 -4.54
N LEU A 57 15.53 -5.87 -3.33
CA LEU A 57 16.39 -5.50 -2.21
C LEU A 57 16.87 -6.71 -1.39
N GLU A 58 16.42 -7.92 -1.76
CA GLU A 58 16.69 -9.17 -1.03
C GLU A 58 16.31 -9.07 0.46
N ARG A 59 15.13 -8.49 0.74
CA ARG A 59 14.62 -8.31 2.10
C ARG A 59 13.31 -9.06 2.32
N PRO A 60 13.08 -9.57 3.53
CA PRO A 60 11.80 -10.17 3.87
C PRO A 60 10.70 -9.10 3.85
N LEU A 61 9.55 -9.41 3.25
CA LEU A 61 8.37 -8.55 3.25
C LEU A 61 7.34 -9.05 4.25
N ILE A 62 7.02 -8.21 5.22
CA ILE A 62 5.95 -8.46 6.19
C ILE A 62 4.85 -7.46 5.92
N THR A 63 3.80 -7.94 5.25
CA THR A 63 2.60 -7.16 4.93
C THR A 63 1.56 -7.31 6.04
N VAL A 64 0.98 -6.19 6.47
CA VAL A 64 -0.14 -6.13 7.40
C VAL A 64 -1.27 -5.36 6.75
N SER A 65 -2.41 -6.02 6.53
CA SER A 65 -3.64 -5.34 6.13
C SER A 65 -4.24 -4.63 7.33
N CYS A 66 -4.33 -3.30 7.27
CA CYS A 66 -4.90 -2.48 8.33
C CYS A 66 -6.43 -2.48 8.28
N HIS A 67 -7.05 -2.52 9.45
CA HIS A 67 -8.51 -2.47 9.62
C HIS A 67 -8.85 -1.91 11.01
N ASP A 68 -10.11 -1.56 11.23
CA ASP A 68 -10.55 -0.87 12.46
C ASP A 68 -10.43 -1.74 13.73
N ASP A 69 -10.21 -3.05 13.61
CA ASP A 69 -9.98 -3.97 14.75
C ASP A 69 -8.49 -4.27 15.00
N LEU A 70 -7.59 -3.76 14.15
CA LEU A 70 -6.16 -3.91 14.35
C LEU A 70 -5.73 -3.09 15.56
N THR A 71 -5.09 -3.74 16.54
CA THR A 71 -4.58 -3.07 17.74
C THR A 71 -3.07 -2.91 17.72
N THR A 72 -2.55 -1.99 18.54
CA THR A 72 -1.10 -1.86 18.78
C THR A 72 -0.46 -3.16 19.26
N SER A 73 -1.18 -3.97 20.05
CA SER A 73 -0.66 -5.27 20.53
C SER A 73 -0.57 -6.30 19.41
N ASP A 74 -1.40 -6.20 18.38
CA ASP A 74 -1.32 -7.08 17.21
C ASP A 74 -0.11 -6.72 16.35
N LEU A 75 0.20 -5.42 16.19
CA LEU A 75 1.38 -4.96 15.45
C LEU A 75 2.70 -5.22 16.18
N VAL A 76 2.79 -4.87 17.45
CA VAL A 76 4.04 -4.92 18.24
C VAL A 76 4.27 -6.30 18.83
N GLY A 77 3.23 -6.92 19.37
CA GLY A 77 3.30 -8.20 20.06
C GLY A 77 2.45 -8.26 21.31
N ARG A 78 2.20 -9.48 21.76
CA ARG A 78 1.33 -9.77 22.89
C ARG A 78 1.78 -11.02 23.64
N TYR A 79 1.41 -11.08 24.91
CA TYR A 79 1.55 -12.30 25.69
C TYR A 79 0.41 -13.27 25.36
N LEU A 80 0.74 -14.53 25.13
CA LEU A 80 -0.20 -15.63 24.98
C LEU A 80 0.05 -16.67 26.07
N ILE A 81 -1.00 -17.33 26.53
CA ILE A 81 -0.88 -18.47 27.44
C ILE A 81 -0.71 -19.73 26.59
N ARG A 82 0.39 -20.45 26.77
CA ARG A 82 0.64 -21.75 26.15
C ARG A 82 1.04 -22.74 27.23
N SER A 83 0.29 -23.84 27.34
CA SER A 83 0.57 -24.91 28.31
C SER A 83 0.73 -24.43 29.75
N GLY A 84 -0.04 -23.41 30.16
CA GLY A 84 0.02 -22.83 31.51
C GLY A 84 1.09 -21.76 31.71
N GLU A 85 1.92 -21.47 30.70
CA GLU A 85 2.95 -20.43 30.77
C GLU A 85 2.59 -19.20 29.92
N THR A 86 2.93 -18.03 30.42
CA THR A 86 2.77 -16.76 29.70
C THR A 86 3.99 -16.53 28.80
N VAL A 87 3.80 -16.62 27.49
CA VAL A 87 4.87 -16.51 26.48
C VAL A 87 4.65 -15.26 25.65
N TRP A 88 5.70 -14.46 25.46
CA TRP A 88 5.68 -13.34 24.54
C TRP A 88 5.76 -13.80 23.08
N ILE A 89 4.90 -13.25 22.23
CA ILE A 89 4.95 -13.43 20.78
C ILE A 89 5.07 -12.05 20.13
N ASP A 90 6.14 -11.86 19.36
CA ASP A 90 6.34 -10.64 18.59
C ASP A 90 5.27 -10.51 17.49
N GLY A 91 4.77 -9.29 17.32
CA GLY A 91 3.89 -8.94 16.21
C GLY A 91 4.67 -8.69 14.91
N PRO A 92 3.98 -8.52 13.77
CA PRO A 92 4.60 -8.36 12.45
C PRO A 92 5.53 -7.15 12.38
N LEU A 93 5.22 -6.04 13.06
CA LEU A 93 6.08 -4.85 13.06
C LEU A 93 7.39 -5.13 13.81
N ALA A 94 7.31 -5.75 15.00
CA ALA A 94 8.50 -6.11 15.76
C ALA A 94 9.35 -7.18 15.06
N LEU A 95 8.71 -8.14 14.38
CA LEU A 95 9.40 -9.14 13.56
C LEU A 95 10.16 -8.49 12.40
N ALA A 96 9.54 -7.55 11.68
CA ALA A 96 10.18 -6.83 10.59
C ALA A 96 11.39 -6.02 11.06
N VAL A 97 11.26 -5.34 12.20
CA VAL A 97 12.36 -4.61 12.84
C VAL A 97 13.51 -5.55 13.19
N LYS A 98 13.24 -6.67 13.86
CA LYS A 98 14.27 -7.66 14.26
C LYS A 98 14.94 -8.34 13.06
N ALA A 99 14.19 -8.56 11.98
CA ALA A 99 14.70 -9.21 10.77
C ALA A 99 15.42 -8.26 9.81
N GLY A 100 15.37 -6.93 10.04
CA GLY A 100 15.81 -5.95 9.05
C GLY A 100 15.02 -6.05 7.73
N GLY A 101 13.73 -6.33 7.85
CA GLY A 101 12.82 -6.50 6.72
C GLY A 101 12.08 -5.24 6.34
N ILE A 102 11.26 -5.38 5.31
CA ILE A 102 10.28 -4.38 4.92
C ILE A 102 8.98 -4.66 5.67
N CYS A 103 8.52 -3.70 6.47
CA CYS A 103 7.16 -3.74 7.02
C CYS A 103 6.26 -2.89 6.15
N TYR A 104 5.29 -3.52 5.49
CA TYR A 104 4.31 -2.85 4.65
C TYR A 104 2.94 -2.84 5.33
N LEU A 105 2.48 -1.66 5.74
CA LEU A 105 1.15 -1.47 6.33
C LEU A 105 0.18 -1.01 5.24
N ASP A 106 -0.59 -1.96 4.72
CA ASP A 106 -1.53 -1.74 3.64
C ASP A 106 -2.82 -1.13 4.19
N GLU A 107 -3.30 -0.06 3.56
CA GLU A 107 -4.51 0.68 3.97
C GLU A 107 -4.44 1.25 5.40
N ILE A 108 -3.30 1.86 5.78
CA ILE A 108 -3.00 2.32 7.16
C ILE A 108 -4.07 3.22 7.81
N VAL A 109 -4.79 3.96 6.99
CA VAL A 109 -5.90 4.86 7.34
C VAL A 109 -7.14 4.13 7.86
N GLU A 110 -7.28 2.83 7.57
CA GLU A 110 -8.32 1.99 8.16
C GLU A 110 -7.96 1.50 9.56
N ALA A 111 -6.69 1.61 9.99
CA ALA A 111 -6.33 1.33 11.37
C ALA A 111 -6.76 2.47 12.30
N ARG A 112 -7.01 2.11 13.56
CA ARG A 112 -7.29 3.10 14.61
C ARG A 112 -6.11 4.05 14.81
N LYS A 113 -6.42 5.29 15.21
CA LYS A 113 -5.42 6.36 15.38
C LYS A 113 -4.33 5.98 16.40
N ASP A 114 -4.70 5.34 17.50
CA ASP A 114 -3.77 4.83 18.52
C ASP A 114 -2.82 3.73 18.00
N THR A 115 -3.27 2.97 16.99
CA THR A 115 -2.47 1.95 16.31
C THR A 115 -1.50 2.60 15.32
N THR A 116 -1.92 3.63 14.58
CA THR A 116 -1.04 4.32 13.62
C THR A 116 0.10 5.11 14.27
N VAL A 117 -0.06 5.62 15.51
CA VAL A 117 1.01 6.39 16.19
C VAL A 117 2.19 5.51 16.61
N VAL A 118 2.04 4.19 16.66
CA VAL A 118 3.13 3.29 17.07
C VAL A 118 4.31 3.31 16.09
N ILE A 119 4.05 3.65 14.82
CA ILE A 119 5.07 3.66 13.76
C ILE A 119 5.85 4.98 13.73
N HIS A 120 5.41 5.99 14.49
CA HIS A 120 6.00 7.32 14.50
C HIS A 120 7.50 7.28 14.86
N PRO A 121 7.95 6.63 15.95
CA PRO A 121 9.37 6.59 16.27
C PRO A 121 10.22 5.78 15.28
N LEU A 122 9.60 4.90 14.47
CA LEU A 122 10.26 4.16 13.38
C LEU A 122 10.41 5.00 12.10
N ALA A 123 9.55 5.99 11.90
CA ALA A 123 9.57 6.92 10.77
C ALA A 123 10.43 8.17 11.02
N ASP A 124 11.01 8.28 12.22
CA ASP A 124 11.85 9.41 12.65
C ASP A 124 13.33 9.02 12.62
N ASP A 125 14.20 9.99 12.90
CA ASP A 125 15.65 9.81 13.07
C ASP A 125 16.03 8.74 14.12
N ARG A 126 15.21 8.61 15.17
CA ARG A 126 15.42 7.61 16.25
C ARG A 126 15.37 6.17 15.76
N ARG A 127 14.50 5.86 14.79
CA ARG A 127 14.26 4.51 14.25
C ARG A 127 14.14 3.43 15.32
N THR A 128 13.33 3.67 16.35
CA THR A 128 13.12 2.73 17.46
C THR A 128 11.67 2.24 17.54
N LEU A 129 11.45 1.02 18.04
CA LEU A 129 10.13 0.49 18.39
C LEU A 129 10.07 0.17 19.89
N PRO A 130 9.39 1.00 20.70
CA PRO A 130 9.14 0.69 22.12
C PRO A 130 8.19 -0.50 22.27
N ILE A 131 8.59 -1.49 23.06
CA ILE A 131 7.76 -2.62 23.50
C ILE A 131 7.48 -2.45 25.00
N GLU A 132 6.53 -1.57 25.31
CA GLU A 132 6.21 -1.16 26.69
C GLU A 132 5.91 -2.36 27.61
N LYS A 133 5.15 -3.34 27.12
CA LYS A 133 4.78 -4.57 27.86
C LYS A 133 5.98 -5.45 28.26
N ARG A 134 7.15 -5.21 27.67
CA ARG A 134 8.41 -5.90 28.01
C ARG A 134 9.45 -4.97 28.64
N GLY A 135 9.19 -3.66 28.69
CA GLY A 135 10.22 -2.67 29.06
C GLY A 135 11.42 -2.66 28.10
N GLU A 136 11.21 -3.02 26.83
CA GLU A 136 12.26 -3.15 25.81
C GLU A 136 12.09 -2.07 24.75
N ILE A 137 13.20 -1.61 24.16
CA ILE A 137 13.19 -0.74 22.98
C ILE A 137 14.00 -1.44 21.90
N LEU A 138 13.37 -1.76 20.77
CA LEU A 138 14.07 -2.28 19.60
C LEU A 138 14.62 -1.12 18.79
N THR A 139 15.89 -1.22 18.38
CA THR A 139 16.47 -0.30 17.38
C THR A 139 16.36 -0.95 16.01
N ALA A 140 15.78 -0.24 15.05
CA ALA A 140 15.66 -0.74 13.69
C ALA A 140 17.02 -0.73 12.99
N PRO A 141 17.44 -1.85 12.39
CA PRO A 141 18.69 -1.93 11.67
C PRO A 141 18.59 -1.11 10.36
N LYS A 142 19.72 -0.85 9.70
CA LYS A 142 19.74 -0.03 8.47
C LYS A 142 18.87 -0.65 7.38
N GLU A 143 18.81 -1.97 7.35
CA GLU A 143 18.08 -2.79 6.39
C GLU A 143 16.56 -2.70 6.56
N PHE A 144 16.06 -2.28 7.72
CA PHE A 144 14.63 -2.14 7.96
C PHE A 144 14.05 -0.98 7.17
N MET A 145 12.95 -1.24 6.46
CA MET A 145 12.18 -0.19 5.79
C MET A 145 10.73 -0.25 6.22
N LEU A 146 10.17 0.91 6.59
CA LEU A 146 8.75 1.07 6.83
C LEU A 146 8.09 1.61 5.55
N ALA A 147 7.05 0.94 5.10
CA ALA A 147 6.21 1.39 4.00
C ALA A 147 4.74 1.38 4.44
N ILE A 148 3.98 2.40 4.03
CA ILE A 148 2.54 2.49 4.27
C ILE A 148 1.82 2.77 2.94
N SER A 149 0.58 2.32 2.81
CA SER A 149 -0.27 2.71 1.67
C SER A 149 -1.60 3.28 2.13
N TYR A 150 -2.20 4.11 1.27
CA TYR A 150 -3.63 4.38 1.34
C TYR A 150 -4.21 4.78 -0.02
N ASN A 151 -5.53 4.63 -0.13
CA ASN A 151 -6.30 4.95 -1.33
C ASN A 151 -7.01 6.30 -1.15
N PRO A 152 -6.50 7.42 -1.69
CA PRO A 152 -7.17 8.72 -1.56
C PRO A 152 -8.55 8.69 -2.23
N GLY A 153 -9.58 9.20 -1.56
CA GLY A 153 -10.93 9.36 -2.10
C GLY A 153 -11.85 8.14 -2.02
N TYR A 154 -11.35 6.96 -1.64
CA TYR A 154 -12.19 5.79 -1.35
C TYR A 154 -12.85 5.87 0.05
N GLN A 155 -12.22 6.62 0.95
CA GLN A 155 -12.62 6.75 2.34
C GLN A 155 -13.56 7.93 2.58
N SER A 156 -14.37 7.81 3.65
CA SER A 156 -15.06 8.96 4.21
C SER A 156 -14.05 10.09 4.43
N VAL A 157 -14.43 11.32 4.10
CA VAL A 157 -13.62 12.56 4.28
C VAL A 157 -13.02 12.69 5.69
N LEU A 158 -13.51 11.91 6.66
CA LEU A 158 -13.10 11.88 8.06
C LEU A 158 -11.88 10.98 8.37
N LYS A 159 -11.48 10.07 7.46
CA LYS A 159 -10.34 9.14 7.65
C LYS A 159 -9.16 9.49 6.72
N ASP A 160 -8.66 10.72 6.78
CA ASP A 160 -7.40 11.10 6.10
C ASP A 160 -6.18 10.91 7.01
N LEU A 161 -5.01 10.73 6.41
CA LEU A 161 -3.74 10.65 7.12
C LEU A 161 -3.40 12.01 7.73
N LYS A 162 -3.15 12.07 9.04
CA LYS A 162 -2.77 13.33 9.70
C LYS A 162 -1.51 13.93 9.05
N PRO A 163 -1.41 15.27 8.92
CA PRO A 163 -0.21 15.92 8.39
C PRO A 163 1.08 15.50 9.10
N SER A 164 1.02 15.30 10.43
CA SER A 164 2.15 14.84 11.26
C SER A 164 2.67 13.45 10.89
N THR A 165 1.80 12.56 10.39
CA THR A 165 2.22 11.27 9.86
C THR A 165 2.78 11.47 8.46
N ARG A 166 2.07 12.20 7.59
CA ARG A 166 2.45 12.40 6.18
C ARG A 166 3.84 13.02 6.00
N GLN A 167 4.20 14.00 6.83
CA GLN A 167 5.48 14.71 6.75
C GLN A 167 6.70 13.85 7.10
N ARG A 168 6.51 12.62 7.59
CA ARG A 168 7.60 11.69 7.93
C ARG A 168 7.98 10.77 6.77
N PHE A 169 7.23 10.76 5.67
CA PHE A 169 7.39 9.79 4.60
C PHE A 169 7.72 10.44 3.26
N VAL A 170 8.54 9.75 2.47
CA VAL A 170 8.69 10.01 1.04
C VAL A 170 7.46 9.43 0.34
N ALA A 171 6.74 10.29 -0.39
CA ALA A 171 5.51 9.89 -1.06
C ALA A 171 5.76 9.47 -2.52
N ILE A 172 5.19 8.34 -2.92
CA ILE A 172 5.12 7.89 -4.31
C ILE A 172 3.64 7.81 -4.68
N GLU A 173 3.27 8.46 -5.78
CA GLU A 173 1.91 8.47 -6.30
C GLU A 173 1.78 7.49 -7.45
N PHE A 174 0.78 6.62 -7.35
CA PHE A 174 0.42 5.60 -8.32
C PHE A 174 -0.92 5.99 -8.94
N SER A 175 -0.97 5.90 -10.26
CA SER A 175 -2.20 5.96 -11.04
C SER A 175 -2.42 4.62 -11.75
N TYR A 176 -3.55 4.50 -12.43
CA TYR A 176 -3.67 3.45 -13.43
C TYR A 176 -2.64 3.68 -14.55
N PRO A 177 -2.04 2.61 -15.09
CA PRO A 177 -1.12 2.72 -16.21
C PRO A 177 -1.81 3.24 -17.47
N GLU A 178 -1.02 3.76 -18.40
CA GLU A 178 -1.50 4.11 -19.74
C GLU A 178 -2.07 2.86 -20.44
N PRO A 179 -3.07 3.00 -21.33
CA PRO A 179 -3.80 1.86 -21.89
C PRO A 179 -2.92 0.78 -22.54
N GLU A 180 -1.83 1.15 -23.19
CA GLU A 180 -0.88 0.21 -23.78
C GLU A 180 -0.17 -0.63 -22.72
N LEU A 181 0.27 0.00 -21.64
CA LEU A 181 0.93 -0.66 -20.52
C LEU A 181 -0.06 -1.50 -19.71
N GLU A 182 -1.28 -1.00 -19.52
CA GLU A 182 -2.36 -1.74 -18.87
C GLU A 182 -2.68 -3.02 -19.63
N ALA A 183 -2.84 -2.93 -20.96
CA ALA A 183 -3.10 -4.09 -21.81
C ALA A 183 -1.97 -5.12 -21.74
N GLU A 184 -0.70 -4.69 -21.70
CA GLU A 184 0.44 -5.59 -21.51
C GLU A 184 0.37 -6.30 -20.15
N ILE A 185 0.07 -5.57 -19.07
CA ILE A 185 -0.08 -6.14 -17.73
C ILE A 185 -1.22 -7.16 -17.69
N VAL A 186 -2.39 -6.80 -18.25
CA VAL A 186 -3.56 -7.67 -18.29
C VAL A 186 -3.29 -8.92 -19.11
N ALA A 187 -2.69 -8.80 -20.30
CA ALA A 187 -2.34 -9.93 -21.15
C ALA A 187 -1.40 -10.90 -20.41
N HIS A 188 -0.38 -10.37 -19.75
CA HIS A 188 0.57 -11.19 -18.99
C HIS A 188 -0.07 -11.92 -17.81
N GLU A 189 -0.84 -11.20 -16.97
CA GLU A 189 -1.41 -11.76 -15.73
C GLU A 189 -2.60 -12.70 -15.98
N SER A 190 -3.38 -12.47 -17.05
CA SER A 190 -4.55 -13.31 -17.38
C SER A 190 -4.27 -14.40 -18.42
N GLY A 191 -3.12 -14.34 -19.09
CA GLY A 191 -2.75 -15.27 -20.17
C GLY A 191 -3.61 -15.12 -21.43
N ILE A 192 -4.31 -14.00 -21.59
CA ILE A 192 -5.10 -13.70 -22.79
C ILE A 192 -4.25 -13.04 -23.88
N ASP A 193 -4.72 -13.10 -25.12
CA ASP A 193 -4.10 -12.40 -26.24
C ASP A 193 -4.12 -10.87 -26.06
N GLU A 194 -3.06 -10.19 -26.51
CA GLU A 194 -2.90 -8.74 -26.39
C GLU A 194 -4.03 -7.97 -27.10
N THR A 195 -4.58 -8.51 -28.20
CA THR A 195 -5.73 -7.92 -28.90
C THR A 195 -6.98 -7.93 -28.02
N LEU A 196 -7.18 -9.03 -27.27
CA LEU A 196 -8.30 -9.15 -26.34
C LEU A 196 -8.08 -8.24 -25.13
N ALA A 197 -6.85 -8.18 -24.59
CA ALA A 197 -6.50 -7.28 -23.49
C ALA A 197 -6.77 -5.80 -23.82
N LYS A 198 -6.38 -5.35 -25.02
CA LYS A 198 -6.66 -3.98 -25.52
C LYS A 198 -8.15 -3.68 -25.68
N SER A 199 -8.99 -4.71 -25.80
CA SER A 199 -10.44 -4.55 -25.96
C SER A 199 -11.20 -4.48 -24.64
N ILE A 200 -10.57 -4.84 -23.52
CA ILE A 200 -11.19 -4.74 -22.19
C ILE A 200 -11.26 -3.25 -21.84
N PRO A 201 -12.47 -2.68 -21.67
CA PRO A 201 -12.59 -1.28 -21.32
C PRO A 201 -11.96 -1.04 -19.96
N CYS A 202 -10.90 -0.23 -19.93
CA CYS A 202 -10.42 0.42 -18.72
C CYS A 202 -11.63 1.12 -18.11
N VAL A 203 -12.04 0.75 -16.89
CA VAL A 203 -13.05 1.55 -16.18
C VAL A 203 -12.30 2.79 -15.72
N PRO A 204 -12.46 3.96 -16.37
CA PRO A 204 -11.66 5.12 -16.00
C PRO A 204 -12.11 5.51 -14.60
N TRP A 205 -11.17 5.69 -13.68
CA TRP A 205 -11.46 6.36 -12.43
C TRP A 205 -11.77 7.81 -12.76
N THR A 206 -13.05 8.12 -12.93
CA THR A 206 -13.51 9.51 -12.82
C THR A 206 -13.48 9.85 -11.34
N PRO A 207 -12.67 10.83 -10.89
CA PRO A 207 -12.83 11.37 -9.55
C PRO A 207 -14.29 11.79 -9.42
N TYR A 208 -14.98 11.30 -8.39
CA TYR A 208 -16.30 11.78 -8.03
C TYR A 208 -16.12 13.23 -7.55
N THR A 209 -16.05 14.19 -8.48
CA THR A 209 -16.13 15.60 -8.14
C THR A 209 -17.54 15.81 -7.64
N LYS A 210 -17.71 15.89 -6.31
CA LYS A 210 -18.94 16.42 -5.72
C LYS A 210 -19.19 17.78 -6.39
N PRO A 211 -20.36 18.02 -7.01
CA PRO A 211 -20.68 19.36 -7.46
C PRO A 211 -20.68 20.28 -6.24
N GLU A 212 -19.84 21.31 -6.29
CA GLU A 212 -19.91 22.41 -5.33
C GLU A 212 -21.31 23.02 -5.39
N GLY A 213 -21.86 23.33 -4.22
CA GLY A 213 -23.29 23.51 -4.04
C GLY A 213 -23.91 24.63 -4.86
N THR A 214 -25.14 24.39 -5.30
CA THR A 214 -26.12 25.45 -5.60
C THR A 214 -27.46 25.06 -5.01
N GLY A 215 -28.08 26.01 -4.31
CA GLY A 215 -29.39 25.89 -3.66
C GLY A 215 -30.56 25.64 -4.63
N PRO A 216 -31.80 25.69 -4.14
CA PRO A 216 -32.93 25.06 -4.81
C PRO A 216 -33.54 26.00 -5.84
N SER A 217 -33.30 25.75 -7.12
CA SER A 217 -34.20 26.19 -8.20
C SER A 217 -33.83 25.60 -9.55
N GLY A 218 -34.85 25.19 -10.30
CA GLY A 218 -34.81 25.16 -11.77
C GLY A 218 -34.34 23.85 -12.37
N GLY A 219 -35.25 23.12 -13.00
CA GLY A 219 -34.95 21.88 -13.71
C GLY A 219 -33.96 22.08 -14.86
N CYS A 220 -33.14 21.05 -15.08
CA CYS A 220 -32.44 20.86 -16.34
C CYS A 220 -32.36 19.37 -16.68
N LYS A 221 -32.84 19.08 -17.89
CA LYS A 221 -32.79 17.79 -18.57
C LYS A 221 -31.33 17.34 -18.67
N HIS A 222 -31.03 16.11 -18.24
CA HIS A 222 -29.72 15.50 -18.48
C HIS A 222 -29.86 14.53 -19.67
N GLU A 223 -29.46 15.00 -20.85
CA GLU A 223 -29.06 14.12 -21.95
C GLU A 223 -27.71 13.52 -21.61
N ILE A 224 -27.65 12.18 -21.55
CA ILE A 224 -26.43 11.40 -21.41
C ILE A 224 -25.76 11.40 -22.79
N ALA A 225 -24.70 12.19 -22.96
CA ALA A 225 -23.87 12.14 -24.15
C ALA A 225 -22.73 11.10 -23.96
N HIS A 226 -22.98 9.87 -24.40
CA HIS A 226 -21.92 8.95 -24.81
C HIS A 226 -21.26 9.44 -26.11
N PRO A 227 -19.95 9.23 -26.30
CA PRO A 227 -19.41 8.99 -27.62
C PRO A 227 -18.89 7.55 -27.66
N CYS A 228 -19.80 6.59 -27.81
CA CYS A 228 -19.43 5.25 -28.28
C CYS A 228 -19.32 5.31 -29.81
N ARG A 229 -18.20 4.81 -30.33
CA ARG A 229 -17.79 4.83 -31.74
C ARG A 229 -18.95 4.46 -32.67
N LYS A 230 -19.21 5.31 -33.68
CA LYS A 230 -20.09 4.97 -34.81
C LYS A 230 -19.48 3.79 -35.56
N VAL A 231 -20.13 2.64 -35.49
CA VAL A 231 -19.92 1.54 -36.44
C VAL A 231 -20.60 1.96 -37.74
N ASP A 232 -19.81 2.15 -38.79
CA ASP A 232 -20.27 2.46 -40.14
C ASP A 232 -20.86 1.19 -40.78
N THR A 233 -22.19 1.09 -40.83
CA THR A 233 -22.88 0.10 -41.66
C THR A 233 -23.49 0.79 -42.89
N ARG A 234 -22.65 1.07 -43.89
CA ARG A 234 -23.09 1.09 -45.29
C ARG A 234 -22.27 0.09 -46.07
N ARG A 235 -22.89 -1.05 -46.39
CA ARG A 235 -22.63 -1.83 -47.62
C ARG A 235 -23.81 -2.77 -47.87
N ASN A 236 -24.41 -2.54 -49.04
CA ASN A 236 -25.47 -3.25 -49.77
C ASN A 236 -26.89 -3.21 -49.20
#